data_AF-A0AAN7Z1L3-F1
#
_entry.id   AF-A0AAN7Z1L3-F1
#
_cell.length_a   1.000
_cell.length_b   1.000
_cell.length_c   1.000
_cell.angle_alpha   90.00
_cell.angle_beta   90.00
_cell.angle_gamma   90.00
#
_symmetry.space_group_name_H-M   'P 1'
#
loop_
_entity.id
_entity.type
_entity.pdbx_description
1 polymer ?
#
loop_
_entity_poly.entity_id
_entity_poly.type
_entity_poly.pdbx_seq_one_letter_code
_entity_poly.pdbx_strand_id
1 'polypeptide(L)' 'MLQYAVWTMLCAEGLGVNLQHYSPMVDAPTAKQWNIPADWTLKAQMVFGKPTGGRLHEKTFEPVEDRLKVYGA' A
#
# COMPACT_ATOMS: atom_id res chain seq x y z
N MET A 1 -4.32 2.22 8.26
CA MET A 1 -4.69 3.56 7.75
C MET A 1 -3.51 4.41 7.30
N LEU A 2 -2.37 4.42 8.00
CA LEU A 2 -1.20 5.23 7.58
C LEU A 2 -0.74 4.95 6.14
N GLN A 3 -0.60 3.67 5.75
CA GLN A 3 -0.20 3.30 4.38
C GLN A 3 -1.15 3.89 3.33
N TYR A 4 -2.46 3.82 3.54
CA TYR A 4 -3.44 4.44 2.65
C TYR A 4 -3.25 5.96 2.56
N ALA A 5 -3.13 6.65 3.70
CA ALA A 5 -2.93 8.09 3.72
C ALA A 5 -1.66 8.51 2.96
N VAL A 6 -0.53 7.84 3.21
CA VAL A 6 0.74 8.11 2.51
C VAL A 6 0.61 7.85 1.01
N TRP A 7 -0.03 6.75 0.61
CA TRP A 7 -0.29 6.45 -0.81
C TRP A 7 -1.08 7.59 -1.46
N THR A 8 -2.21 7.98 -0.87
CA THR A 8 -3.07 9.03 -1.42
C THR A 8 -2.34 10.37 -1.51
N MET A 9 -1.54 10.74 -0.51
CA MET A 9 -0.73 11.97 -0.55
C MET A 9 0.32 11.93 -1.66
N LEU A 10 1.05 10.83 -1.83
CA LEU A 10 2.04 10.68 -2.91
C LEU A 10 1.36 10.75 -4.29
N CYS A 11 0.20 10.12 -4.45
CA CYS A 11 -0.56 10.21 -5.70
C CYS A 11 -1.11 11.61 -5.96
N ALA A 12 -1.48 12.37 -4.93
CA ALA A 12 -1.88 13.77 -5.08
C ALA A 12 -0.74 14.65 -5.61
N GLU A 13 0.52 14.32 -5.26
CA GLU A 13 1.73 14.95 -5.82
C GLU A 13 2.13 14.39 -7.20
N GLY A 14 1.29 13.57 -7.82
CA GLY A 14 1.54 12.99 -9.16
C GLY A 14 2.51 11.81 -9.18
N LEU A 15 2.84 11.23 -8.01
CA LEU A 15 3.70 10.05 -7.93
C LEU A 15 2.91 8.76 -8.08
N GLY A 16 3.52 7.80 -8.78
CA GLY A 16 3.05 6.42 -8.83
C GLY A 16 3.48 5.69 -7.56
N VAL A 17 2.63 4.79 -7.07
CA VAL A 17 2.86 4.06 -5.81
C VAL A 17 2.40 2.61 -5.99
N ASN A 18 3.10 1.68 -5.34
CA ASN A 18 2.60 0.33 -5.08
C ASN A 18 2.98 -0.12 -3.66
N LEU A 19 2.26 -1.12 -3.14
CA LEU A 19 2.47 -1.68 -1.80
C LEU A 19 2.81 -3.16 -1.91
N GLN A 20 3.99 -3.54 -1.44
CA GLN A 20 4.54 -4.89 -1.48
C GLN A 20 4.63 -5.50 -0.08
N HIS A 21 4.69 -6.82 -0.04
CA HIS A 21 4.81 -7.61 1.19
C HIS A 21 5.88 -8.70 1.02
N TYR A 22 7.16 -8.30 1.08
CA TYR A 22 8.29 -9.23 1.05
C TYR A 22 8.60 -9.88 2.41
N SER A 23 7.90 -9.46 3.47
CA SER A 23 8.06 -10.04 4.80
C SER A 23 7.54 -11.48 4.82
N PRO A 24 8.22 -12.42 5.51
CA PRO A 24 9.36 -12.20 6.42
C PRO A 24 10.75 -12.28 5.75
N MET A 25 10.83 -12.53 4.44
CA MET A 25 12.07 -12.86 3.73
C MET A 25 13.15 -11.77 3.88
N VAL A 26 12.75 -10.50 3.91
CA VAL A 26 13.67 -9.36 3.96
C VAL A 26 13.85 -8.76 5.36
N ASP A 27 13.10 -9.24 6.36
CA ASP A 27 12.96 -8.56 7.65
C ASP A 27 14.30 -8.52 8.42
N ALA A 28 14.92 -9.68 8.63
CA ALA A 28 16.21 -9.79 9.33
C ALA A 28 17.36 -9.01 8.66
N PRO A 29 17.62 -9.16 7.34
CA PRO A 29 18.68 -8.38 6.69
C PRO A 29 18.39 -6.87 6.68
N THR A 30 17.13 -6.46 6.51
CA THR A 30 16.72 -5.04 6.59
C THR A 30 16.97 -4.47 7.99
N ALA A 31 16.51 -5.15 9.04
CA ALA A 31 16.67 -4.70 10.41
C ALA A 31 18.16 -4.56 10.78
N LYS A 32 18.99 -5.53 10.36
CA LYS A 32 20.45 -5.48 10.56
C LYS A 32 21.10 -4.33 9.79
N GLN A 33 20.73 -4.12 8.53
CA GLN A 33 21.34 -3.11 7.66
C GLN A 33 21.10 -1.68 8.17
N TRP A 34 19.89 -1.41 8.68
CA TRP A 34 19.47 -0.07 9.09
C TRP A 34 19.36 0.11 10.61
N ASN A 35 19.87 -0.86 11.39
CA ASN A 35 19.83 -0.85 12.86
C ASN A 35 18.41 -0.59 13.41
N ILE A 36 17.43 -1.28 12.86
CA ILE A 36 16.03 -1.14 13.28
C ILE A 36 15.83 -1.86 14.63
N PRO A 37 15.13 -1.25 15.60
CA PRO A 37 14.80 -1.90 16.86
C PRO A 37 14.08 -3.24 16.68
N ALA A 38 14.39 -4.23 17.52
CA ALA A 38 13.87 -5.60 17.39
C ALA A 38 12.37 -5.72 17.70
N ASP A 39 11.80 -4.75 18.41
CA ASP A 39 10.37 -4.64 18.72
C ASP A 39 9.55 -4.10 17.53
N TRP A 40 10.20 -3.60 16.48
CA TRP A 40 9.53 -3.13 15.28
C TRP A 40 9.25 -4.27 14.31
N THR A 41 8.00 -4.39 13.87
CA THR A 41 7.60 -5.37 12.86
C THR A 41 7.43 -4.70 11.50
N LEU A 42 8.13 -5.20 10.48
CA LEU A 42 7.93 -4.74 9.10
C LEU A 42 6.56 -5.22 8.60
N LYS A 43 5.68 -4.29 8.23
CA LYS A 43 4.30 -4.61 7.77
C LYS A 43 4.15 -4.65 6.26
N ALA A 44 4.82 -3.74 5.56
CA ALA A 44 4.77 -3.62 4.11
C ALA A 44 5.92 -2.73 3.62
N GLN A 45 6.17 -2.77 2.31
CA GLN A 45 7.13 -1.89 1.63
C GLN A 45 6.37 -1.07 0.58
N MET A 46 6.41 0.26 0.70
CA MET A 46 5.76 1.16 -0.26
C MET A 46 6.79 1.71 -1.23
N VAL A 47 6.70 1.31 -2.48
CA VAL A 47 7.58 1.80 -3.56
C VAL A 47 6.85 2.91 -4.28
N PHE A 48 7.53 4.04 -4.48
CA PHE A 48 6.95 5.21 -5.15
C PHE A 48 7.98 5.91 -6.05
N GLY A 49 7.49 6.71 -6.98
CA GLY A 49 8.33 7.50 -7.88
C GLY A 49 7.56 8.08 -9.07
N LYS A 50 8.30 8.63 -10.04
CA LYS A 50 7.70 9.11 -11.30
C LYS A 50 7.00 7.93 -12.00
N PRO A 51 5.71 8.03 -12.36
CA PRO A 51 5.05 7.00 -13.15
C PRO A 51 5.73 6.83 -14.51
N THR A 52 6.30 5.66 -14.77
CA THR A 52 6.94 5.30 -16.05
C THR A 52 6.19 4.18 -16.80
N GLY A 53 5.26 3.51 -16.12
CA GLY A 53 4.46 2.44 -16.69
C GLY A 53 3.36 2.96 -17.62
N GLY A 54 2.83 2.04 -18.44
CA GLY A 54 1.65 2.31 -19.28
C GLY A 54 0.37 2.49 -18.47
N ARG A 55 -0.77 2.48 -19.17
CA ARG A 55 -2.09 2.63 -18.56
C ARG A 55 -2.28 1.60 -17.42
N LEU A 56 -2.75 2.09 -16.27
CA LEU A 56 -3.10 1.23 -15.15
C LEU A 56 -4.16 0.20 -15.58
N HIS A 57 -4.07 -1.01 -15.02
CA HIS A 57 -5.08 -2.04 -15.22
C HIS A 57 -6.46 -1.51 -14.78
N GLU A 58 -7.49 -1.90 -15.50
CA GLU A 58 -8.86 -1.57 -15.14
C GLU A 58 -9.24 -2.30 -13.84
N LYS A 59 -9.65 -1.54 -12.83
CA LYS A 59 -10.10 -2.09 -11.56
C LYS A 59 -11.58 -2.44 -11.68
N THR A 60 -11.91 -3.71 -11.56
CA THR A 60 -13.30 -4.18 -11.42
C THR A 60 -13.77 -4.02 -9.98
N PHE A 61 -15.09 -3.91 -9.80
CA PHE A 61 -15.74 -3.78 -8.50
C PHE A 61 -16.89 -4.77 -8.41
N GLU A 62 -17.05 -5.39 -7.24
CA GLU A 62 -18.25 -6.17 -6.93
C GLU A 62 -19.50 -5.26 -6.93
N PRO A 63 -20.69 -5.83 -7.20
CA PRO A 63 -21.95 -5.09 -7.10
C PRO A 63 -22.11 -4.36 -5.76
N VAL A 64 -22.81 -3.23 -5.76
CA VAL A 64 -22.94 -2.38 -4.56
C VAL A 64 -23.93 -3.00 -3.58
N GLU A 65 -25.00 -3.58 -4.10
CA GLU A 65 -26.04 -4.32 -3.38
C GLU A 65 -25.48 -5.45 -2.50
N ASP A 66 -24.35 -6.05 -2.89
CA ASP A 66 -23.69 -7.12 -2.13
C ASP A 66 -22.85 -6.59 -0.96
N ARG A 67 -22.42 -5.32 -1.02
CA ARG A 67 -21.46 -4.71 -0.08
C ARG A 67 -22.01 -3.57 0.77
N LEU A 68 -23.18 -3.05 0.42
CA LEU A 68 -23.85 -1.96 1.13
C LEU A 68 -25.30 -2.36 1.44
N LYS A 69 -25.66 -2.33 2.72
CA LYS A 69 -27.04 -2.52 3.18
C LYS A 69 -27.49 -1.25 3.90
N VAL A 70 -28.62 -0.70 3.50
CA VAL A 70 -29.25 0.48 4.11
C VAL A 70 -30.61 0.05 4.65
N TYR A 71 -30.89 0.39 5.92
CA TYR A 71 -32.14 0.09 6.57
C TYR A 71 -32.72 1.37 7.18
N GLY A 72 -34.01 1.62 6.93
CA GLY A 72 -34.73 2.80 7.43
C GLY A 72 -34.62 4.02 6.52
N ALA A 73 -35.75 4.43 5.97
CA ALA A 73 -36.01 5.75 5.41
C ALA A 73 -37.19 6.35 6.16
#